data_AF-L1IQK5-F1
#
_entry.id   AF-L1IQK5-F1
#
_cell.length_a   1.000
_cell.length_b   1.000
_cell.length_c   1.000
_cell.angle_alpha   90.00
_cell.angle_beta   90.00
_cell.angle_gamma   90.00
#
_symmetry.space_group_name_H-M   'P 1'
#
loop_
_entity.id
_entity.type
_entity.pdbx_description
1 polymer ?
#
loop_
_entity_poly.entity_id
_entity_poly.type
_entity_poly.pdbx_seq_one_letter_code
_entity_poly.pdbx_strand_id
1 'polypeptide(L)'
;MKMDWAFLLFLLATSIYITYHNPDDAALLPGFFVPPVLILYVIYWRKLRDEIPLDLVIKTFAFGFLPGAAVVMILELILAGIFFFVCFNEQIEGWFSALSSLTTMNGSNAPREVHFTIAQQLFHRLHRPQQISRTLVDHVLQAQGGGDTDPLTDIESAYGIVIKRSPGFYLFIALMAYVIAAGTEESLKYFTPLRFQACRNSSSKFVFLVCAVSCALGFSTVENMGYAMGSRGEEGQASLSARAYTAYSRAVVAITAHGVCGGLVGVGLTKKHVLGKSWGFPRILLPSLLVHGTFDFQQLLIAVLVWNVEVQNICVVVLNSIVLVGASVWYAVKGLDLTLTTQTPHEGVELRDDVRLLGQQA
;
A
#
# COMPACT_ATOMS: atom_id res chain seq x y z
N MET A 1 29.57 9.00 11.29
CA MET A 1 28.30 8.67 10.59
C MET A 1 27.47 9.95 10.54
N LYS A 2 27.29 10.58 9.37
CA LYS A 2 26.41 11.75 9.27
C LYS A 2 24.99 11.21 9.07
N MET A 3 24.19 11.23 10.12
CA MET A 3 22.77 10.94 10.02
C MET A 3 22.14 12.00 9.13
N ASP A 4 21.31 11.62 8.18
CA ASP A 4 20.61 12.56 7.30
C ASP A 4 19.52 13.27 8.11
N TRP A 5 19.93 14.35 8.78
CA TRP A 5 19.05 15.20 9.59
C TRP A 5 17.84 15.69 8.81
N ALA A 6 17.92 15.79 7.48
CA ALA A 6 16.80 16.19 6.64
C ALA A 6 15.60 15.26 6.80
N PHE A 7 15.82 13.94 6.92
CA PHE A 7 14.71 13.00 7.08
C PHE A 7 14.08 13.05 8.48
N LEU A 8 14.88 13.17 9.54
CA LEU A 8 14.34 13.34 10.89
C LEU A 8 13.60 14.66 11.04
N LEU A 9 14.14 15.74 10.45
CA LEU A 9 13.46 17.03 10.38
C LEU A 9 12.16 16.92 9.59
N PHE A 10 12.12 16.14 8.51
CA PHE A 10 10.90 15.87 7.76
C PHE A 10 9.87 15.13 8.63
N LEU A 11 10.23 14.01 9.29
CA LEU A 11 9.30 13.30 10.18
C LEU A 11 8.80 14.18 11.33
N LEU A 12 9.69 14.99 11.90
CA LEU A 12 9.34 15.95 12.94
C LEU A 12 8.39 17.02 12.39
N ALA A 13 8.68 17.59 11.22
CA ALA A 13 7.82 18.58 10.58
C ALA A 13 6.45 18.00 10.21
N THR A 14 6.38 16.77 9.70
CA THR A 14 5.12 16.06 9.45
C THR A 14 4.34 15.85 10.74
N SER A 15 5.00 15.42 11.83
CA SER A 15 4.36 15.22 13.13
C SER A 15 3.85 16.53 13.73
N ILE A 16 4.63 17.61 13.63
CA ILE A 16 4.23 18.95 14.05
C ILE A 16 3.06 19.45 13.21
N TYR A 17 3.12 19.29 11.89
CA TYR A 17 2.04 19.70 10.98
C TYR A 17 0.72 19.01 11.32
N ILE A 18 0.75 17.68 11.53
CA ILE A 18 -0.44 16.90 11.93
C ILE A 18 -0.98 17.39 13.27
N THR A 19 -0.11 17.53 14.26
CA THR A 19 -0.49 17.98 15.61
C THR A 19 -1.04 19.41 15.60
N TYR A 20 -0.48 20.29 14.78
CA TYR A 20 -0.89 21.68 14.67
C TYR A 20 -2.26 21.83 14.00
N HIS A 21 -2.49 21.13 12.89
CA HIS A 21 -3.77 21.21 12.19
C HIS A 21 -4.87 20.39 12.87
N ASN A 22 -4.51 19.32 13.57
CA ASN A 22 -5.44 18.35 14.15
C ASN A 22 -4.85 17.73 15.42
N PRO A 23 -4.94 18.41 16.57
CA PRO A 23 -4.28 17.96 17.81
C PRO A 23 -4.73 16.58 18.27
N ASP A 24 -5.99 16.21 18.02
CA ASP A 24 -6.51 14.88 18.36
C ASP A 24 -5.79 13.74 17.60
N ASP A 25 -5.23 14.05 16.42
CA ASP A 25 -4.50 13.06 15.61
C ASP A 25 -3.12 12.76 16.17
N ALA A 26 -2.60 13.60 17.05
CA ALA A 26 -1.33 13.35 17.72
C ALA A 26 -1.36 12.02 18.48
N ALA A 27 -2.52 11.64 19.03
CA ALA A 27 -2.72 10.36 19.71
C ALA A 27 -2.66 9.14 18.77
N LEU A 28 -2.76 9.35 17.45
CA LEU A 28 -2.67 8.30 16.43
C LEU A 28 -1.23 8.06 15.95
N LEU A 29 -0.35 9.07 16.09
CA LEU A 29 1.04 9.00 15.63
C LEU A 29 1.81 7.77 16.13
N PRO A 30 1.68 7.33 17.40
CA PRO A 30 2.33 6.11 17.86
C PRO A 30 1.94 4.87 17.05
N GLY A 31 0.66 4.77 16.64
CA GLY A 31 0.17 3.68 15.80
C GLY A 31 0.84 3.62 14.42
N PHE A 32 1.29 4.75 13.88
CA PHE A 32 1.96 4.80 12.58
C PHE A 32 3.47 4.55 12.69
N PHE A 33 4.14 5.13 13.69
CA PHE A 33 5.60 5.14 13.74
C PHE A 33 6.23 4.07 14.62
N VAL A 34 5.57 3.63 15.69
CA VAL A 34 6.16 2.63 16.61
C VAL A 34 6.35 1.27 15.92
N PRO A 35 5.35 0.69 15.23
CA PRO A 35 5.53 -0.62 14.58
C PRO A 35 6.68 -0.68 13.56
N PRO A 36 6.80 0.24 12.57
CA PRO A 36 7.90 0.16 11.61
C PRO A 36 9.27 0.34 12.28
N VAL A 37 9.37 1.20 13.31
CA VAL A 37 10.60 1.36 14.10
C VAL A 37 10.95 0.06 14.84
N LEU A 38 9.98 -0.61 15.46
CA LEU A 38 10.20 -1.89 16.15
C LEU A 38 10.64 -2.99 15.17
N ILE A 39 10.00 -3.09 14.00
CA ILE A 39 10.37 -4.08 12.98
C ILE A 39 11.81 -3.82 12.49
N LEU A 40 12.15 -2.57 12.16
CA LEU A 40 13.51 -2.20 11.78
C LEU A 40 14.51 -2.43 12.92
N TYR A 41 14.14 -2.16 14.17
CA TYR A 41 14.99 -2.46 15.32
C TYR A 41 15.31 -3.96 15.40
N VAL A 42 14.30 -4.83 15.25
CA VAL A 42 14.49 -6.29 15.32
C VAL A 42 15.31 -6.82 14.15
N ILE A 43 15.00 -6.40 12.92
CA ILE A 43 15.63 -6.92 11.70
C ILE A 43 17.01 -6.31 11.48
N TYR A 44 17.11 -4.98 11.54
CA TYR A 44 18.34 -4.25 11.23
C TYR A 44 19.21 -4.05 12.47
N TRP A 45 18.68 -3.42 13.53
CA TRP A 45 19.54 -2.94 14.63
C TRP A 45 20.21 -4.07 15.41
N ARG A 46 19.51 -5.18 15.65
CA ARG A 46 20.04 -6.29 16.46
C ARG A 46 21.15 -7.10 15.79
N LYS A 47 21.18 -7.16 14.45
CA LYS A 47 22.05 -8.12 13.73
C LYS A 47 22.85 -7.52 12.58
N LEU A 48 22.37 -6.45 11.96
CA LEU A 48 22.88 -5.99 10.66
C LEU A 48 23.41 -4.54 10.69
N ARG A 49 23.39 -3.87 11.85
CA ARG A 49 23.79 -2.46 11.98
C ARG A 49 25.25 -2.20 11.61
N ASP A 50 26.12 -3.19 11.82
CA ASP A 50 27.55 -3.09 11.56
C ASP A 50 27.89 -3.43 10.09
N GLU A 51 26.97 -4.10 9.38
CA GLU A 51 27.13 -4.50 7.97
C GLU A 51 26.48 -3.52 6.99
N ILE A 52 25.33 -2.94 7.37
CA ILE A 52 24.51 -2.10 6.51
C ILE A 52 24.47 -0.70 7.11
N PRO A 53 24.83 0.36 6.34
CA PRO A 53 24.84 1.71 6.87
C PRO A 53 23.40 2.18 7.18
N LEU A 54 23.19 2.73 8.38
CA LEU A 54 21.90 3.27 8.83
C LEU A 54 21.32 4.29 7.83
N ASP A 55 22.18 5.10 7.22
CA ASP A 55 21.81 6.08 6.20
C ASP A 55 21.07 5.44 5.01
N LEU A 56 21.49 4.25 4.56
CA LEU A 56 20.81 3.53 3.48
C LEU A 56 19.43 3.02 3.90
N VAL A 57 19.31 2.53 5.14
CA VAL A 57 18.03 2.09 5.71
C VAL A 57 17.07 3.28 5.79
N ILE A 58 17.53 4.42 6.31
CA ILE A 58 16.73 5.65 6.40
C ILE A 58 16.31 6.15 5.02
N LYS A 59 17.22 6.20 4.04
CA LYS A 59 16.91 6.66 2.68
C LYS A 59 15.90 5.77 1.96
N THR A 60 15.98 4.46 2.16
CA THR A 60 15.00 3.52 1.58
C THR A 60 13.64 3.62 2.25
N PHE A 61 13.59 3.81 3.58
CA PHE A 61 12.35 4.13 4.29
C PHE A 61 11.74 5.44 3.77
N ALA A 62 12.53 6.50 3.73
CA ALA A 62 12.09 7.83 3.27
C ALA A 62 11.57 7.79 1.83
N PHE A 63 12.23 7.02 0.96
CA PHE A 63 11.79 6.84 -0.42
C PHE A 63 10.44 6.12 -0.49
N GLY A 64 10.24 5.06 0.29
CA GLY A 64 8.93 4.39 0.38
C GLY A 64 7.85 5.32 0.93
N PHE A 65 8.18 6.10 1.96
CA PHE A 65 7.26 6.99 2.67
C PHE A 65 6.64 8.05 1.75
N LEU A 66 7.44 8.87 1.04
CA LEU A 66 6.88 10.00 0.29
C LEU A 66 6.92 9.82 -1.24
N PRO A 67 8.08 9.85 -1.92
CA PRO A 67 8.10 9.80 -3.38
C PRO A 67 7.56 8.48 -3.93
N GLY A 68 7.84 7.36 -3.25
CA GLY A 68 7.32 6.05 -3.58
C GLY A 68 5.80 5.98 -3.45
N ALA A 69 5.27 6.37 -2.29
CA ALA A 69 3.83 6.43 -2.05
C ALA A 69 3.10 7.34 -3.06
N ALA A 70 3.66 8.53 -3.36
CA ALA A 70 3.09 9.44 -4.34
C ALA A 70 3.00 8.82 -5.75
N VAL A 71 4.08 8.16 -6.20
CA VAL A 71 4.10 7.49 -7.51
C VAL A 71 3.08 6.35 -7.55
N VAL A 72 3.04 5.50 -6.52
CA VAL A 72 2.07 4.40 -6.42
C VAL A 72 0.64 4.95 -6.46
N MET A 73 0.31 5.95 -5.64
CA MET A 73 -1.02 6.55 -5.63
C MET A 73 -1.48 7.07 -7.00
N ILE A 74 -0.58 7.69 -7.77
CA ILE A 74 -0.88 8.15 -9.13
C ILE A 74 -1.13 6.96 -10.08
N LEU A 75 -0.28 5.94 -10.02
CA LEU A 75 -0.43 4.74 -10.85
C LEU A 75 -1.74 4.00 -10.53
N GLU A 76 -2.05 3.85 -9.25
CA GLU A 76 -3.28 3.21 -8.80
C GLU A 76 -4.52 3.97 -9.29
N LEU A 77 -4.50 5.30 -9.17
CA LEU A 77 -5.56 6.17 -9.65
C LEU A 77 -5.82 5.98 -11.15
N ILE A 78 -4.76 5.95 -11.97
CA ILE A 78 -4.87 5.76 -13.42
C ILE A 78 -5.40 4.36 -13.74
N LEU A 79 -4.83 3.32 -13.13
CA LEU A 79 -5.22 1.93 -13.40
C LEU A 79 -6.64 1.65 -12.92
N ALA A 80 -7.05 2.18 -11.75
CA ALA A 80 -8.41 2.08 -11.23
C ALA A 80 -9.41 2.71 -12.20
N GLY A 81 -9.11 3.90 -12.74
CA GLY A 81 -9.94 4.52 -13.77
C GLY A 81 -10.09 3.63 -15.01
N ILE A 82 -8.98 3.12 -15.55
CA ILE A 82 -8.99 2.24 -16.74
C ILE A 82 -9.81 0.99 -16.49
N PHE A 83 -9.54 0.24 -15.40
CA PHE A 83 -10.24 -1.00 -15.13
C PHE A 83 -11.70 -0.78 -14.73
N PHE A 84 -12.04 0.37 -14.15
CA PHE A 84 -13.43 0.73 -13.90
C PHE A 84 -14.21 0.82 -15.21
N PHE A 85 -13.70 1.54 -16.21
CA PHE A 85 -14.38 1.60 -17.52
C PHE A 85 -14.49 0.23 -18.21
N VAL A 86 -13.45 -0.60 -18.10
CA VAL A 86 -13.47 -1.96 -18.69
C VAL A 86 -14.49 -2.85 -17.99
N CYS A 87 -14.50 -2.88 -16.66
CA CYS A 87 -15.32 -3.80 -15.89
C CYS A 87 -16.79 -3.38 -15.78
N PHE A 88 -17.08 -2.08 -15.90
CA PHE A 88 -18.43 -1.54 -15.80
C PHE A 88 -18.98 -1.05 -17.15
N ASN A 89 -18.39 -1.47 -18.27
CA ASN A 89 -18.80 -1.00 -19.61
C ASN A 89 -20.32 -1.10 -19.87
N GLU A 90 -20.95 -2.18 -19.42
CA GLU A 90 -22.41 -2.40 -19.55
C GLU A 90 -23.27 -1.44 -18.71
N GLN A 91 -22.69 -0.80 -17.68
CA GLN A 91 -23.39 0.10 -16.77
C GLN A 91 -23.22 1.58 -17.17
N ILE A 92 -22.25 1.89 -18.03
CA ILE A 92 -21.90 3.25 -18.46
C ILE A 92 -23.09 3.98 -19.11
N GLU A 93 -23.82 3.33 -20.01
CA GLU A 93 -24.99 3.95 -20.68
C GLU A 93 -26.09 4.32 -19.68
N GLY A 94 -26.31 3.48 -18.67
CA GLY A 94 -27.25 3.76 -17.59
C GLY A 94 -26.83 4.97 -16.77
N TRP A 95 -25.53 5.09 -16.46
CA TRP A 95 -24.99 6.23 -15.74
C TRP A 95 -25.09 7.53 -16.54
N PHE A 96 -24.76 7.53 -17.84
CA PHE A 96 -24.95 8.72 -18.68
C PHE A 96 -26.42 9.13 -18.78
N SER A 97 -27.33 8.16 -18.84
CA SER A 97 -28.77 8.42 -18.86
C SER A 97 -29.24 9.07 -17.55
N ALA A 98 -28.75 8.58 -16.41
CA ALA A 98 -29.04 9.16 -15.09
C ALA A 98 -28.44 10.58 -14.91
N LEU A 99 -27.23 10.80 -15.40
CA LEU A 99 -26.62 12.14 -15.39
C LEU A 99 -27.37 13.12 -16.29
N SER A 100 -27.86 12.64 -17.44
CA SER A 100 -28.65 13.44 -18.37
C SER A 100 -30.00 13.83 -17.76
N SER A 101 -30.67 12.91 -17.05
CA SER A 101 -31.94 13.20 -16.38
C SER A 101 -31.79 14.20 -15.23
N LEU A 102 -30.70 14.14 -14.46
CA LEU A 102 -30.37 15.14 -13.45
C LEU A 102 -30.16 16.54 -14.07
N THR A 103 -29.62 16.59 -15.29
CA THR A 103 -29.40 17.85 -16.00
C THR A 103 -30.72 18.44 -16.53
N THR A 104 -31.65 17.59 -17.01
CA THR A 104 -32.94 18.05 -17.56
C THR A 104 -33.94 18.45 -16.49
N MET A 105 -33.95 17.81 -15.31
CA MET A 105 -34.87 18.16 -14.22
C MET A 105 -34.62 19.57 -13.64
N ASN A 106 -33.42 20.13 -13.79
CA ASN A 106 -33.13 21.51 -13.42
C ASN A 106 -33.51 22.55 -14.49
N GLY A 107 -33.86 22.11 -15.70
CA GLY A 107 -34.04 22.98 -16.87
C GLY A 107 -35.33 23.80 -16.94
N SER A 108 -36.26 23.67 -15.99
CA SER A 108 -37.56 24.38 -16.09
C SER A 108 -37.65 25.70 -15.33
N ASN A 109 -36.73 26.03 -14.40
CA ASN A 109 -36.61 27.36 -13.76
C ASN A 109 -35.29 27.57 -12.96
N ALA A 110 -34.31 26.65 -13.00
CA ALA A 110 -33.11 26.83 -12.18
C ALA A 110 -32.16 27.89 -12.78
N PRO A 111 -31.68 28.87 -11.99
CA PRO A 111 -30.74 29.88 -12.46
C PRO A 111 -29.44 29.22 -12.96
N ARG A 112 -28.83 29.81 -14.01
CA ARG A 112 -27.62 29.29 -14.70
C ARG A 112 -26.44 28.95 -13.76
N GLU A 113 -26.39 29.49 -12.54
CA GLU A 113 -25.38 29.15 -11.53
C GLU A 113 -25.49 27.71 -11.00
N VAL A 114 -26.67 27.08 -11.09
CA VAL A 114 -26.88 25.70 -10.60
C VAL A 114 -26.22 24.66 -11.52
N HIS A 115 -26.18 24.91 -12.84
CA HIS A 115 -25.58 23.98 -13.80
C HIS A 115 -24.05 23.89 -13.66
N PHE A 116 -23.38 24.99 -13.33
CA PHE A 116 -21.94 25.00 -13.08
C PHE A 116 -21.60 24.30 -11.75
N THR A 117 -22.45 24.48 -10.73
CA THR A 117 -22.30 23.85 -9.43
C THR A 117 -22.46 22.34 -9.49
N ILE A 118 -23.41 21.82 -10.29
CA ILE A 118 -23.62 20.37 -10.44
C ILE A 118 -22.50 19.73 -11.25
N ALA A 119 -22.05 20.36 -12.35
CA ALA A 119 -20.91 19.88 -13.10
C ALA A 119 -19.62 19.93 -12.28
N GLN A 120 -19.41 20.97 -11.45
CA GLN A 120 -18.29 21.03 -10.50
C GLN A 120 -18.44 20.03 -9.34
N GLN A 121 -19.64 19.79 -8.81
CA GLN A 121 -19.85 18.80 -7.76
C GLN A 121 -19.67 17.38 -8.31
N LEU A 122 -20.17 17.08 -9.51
CA LEU A 122 -19.92 15.81 -10.19
C LEU A 122 -18.46 15.66 -10.59
N PHE A 123 -17.82 16.70 -11.13
CA PHE A 123 -16.39 16.67 -11.45
C PHE A 123 -15.56 16.52 -10.17
N HIS A 124 -15.87 17.22 -9.08
CA HIS A 124 -15.18 17.10 -7.79
C HIS A 124 -15.45 15.74 -7.10
N ARG A 125 -16.64 15.13 -7.30
CA ARG A 125 -17.00 13.79 -6.81
C ARG A 125 -16.40 12.67 -7.68
N LEU A 126 -16.25 12.86 -9.00
CA LEU A 126 -15.69 11.89 -9.96
C LEU A 126 -14.16 12.02 -10.14
N HIS A 127 -13.54 13.18 -9.89
CA HIS A 127 -12.07 13.38 -9.90
C HIS A 127 -11.36 12.87 -8.65
N ARG A 128 -12.10 12.25 -7.71
CA ARG A 128 -11.51 11.49 -6.61
C ARG A 128 -11.83 9.99 -6.74
N PRO A 129 -11.35 9.26 -7.77
CA PRO A 129 -11.46 7.80 -7.82
C PRO A 129 -10.82 7.11 -6.60
N GLN A 130 -9.80 7.73 -5.98
CA GLN A 130 -9.30 7.31 -4.67
C GLN A 130 -10.35 7.42 -3.57
N GLN A 131 -11.26 8.40 -3.62
CA GLN A 131 -12.44 8.40 -2.76
C GLN A 131 -13.51 7.41 -3.23
N ILE A 132 -13.64 6.96 -4.47
CA ILE A 132 -14.65 5.91 -4.74
C ILE A 132 -14.22 4.57 -4.14
N SER A 133 -12.94 4.18 -4.25
CA SER A 133 -12.47 2.97 -3.55
C SER A 133 -12.39 3.19 -2.04
N ARG A 134 -11.92 4.36 -1.57
CA ARG A 134 -11.88 4.69 -0.14
C ARG A 134 -13.26 4.94 0.45
N THR A 135 -14.23 5.49 -0.25
CA THR A 135 -15.62 5.69 0.20
C THR A 135 -16.38 4.38 0.10
N LEU A 136 -16.13 3.50 -0.87
CA LEU A 136 -16.66 2.12 -0.82
C LEU A 136 -16.14 1.43 0.45
N VAL A 137 -14.85 1.52 0.74
CA VAL A 137 -14.25 0.94 1.95
C VAL A 137 -14.71 1.67 3.22
N ASP A 138 -14.76 3.00 3.22
CA ASP A 138 -15.06 3.84 4.37
C ASP A 138 -16.56 3.88 4.65
N HIS A 139 -17.47 3.89 3.67
CA HIS A 139 -18.92 3.76 3.93
C HIS A 139 -19.27 2.34 4.37
N VAL A 140 -18.66 1.30 3.77
CA VAL A 140 -18.81 -0.05 4.30
C VAL A 140 -18.30 -0.15 5.75
N LEU A 141 -17.15 0.45 6.06
CA LEU A 141 -16.55 0.38 7.41
C LEU A 141 -17.17 1.37 8.41
N GLN A 142 -17.78 2.47 7.96
CA GLN A 142 -18.38 3.53 8.78
C GLN A 142 -19.91 3.43 8.89
N ALA A 143 -20.57 2.46 8.22
CA ALA A 143 -21.96 2.07 8.52
C ALA A 143 -22.11 1.44 9.93
N GLN A 144 -21.33 1.90 10.91
CA GLN A 144 -21.49 1.62 12.34
C GLN A 144 -22.80 2.20 12.92
N GLY A 145 -23.56 2.95 12.12
CA GLY A 145 -24.86 3.51 12.47
C GLY A 145 -26.05 2.58 12.22
N GLY A 146 -25.98 1.30 12.64
CA GLY A 146 -27.15 0.45 12.90
C GLY A 146 -28.18 0.20 11.78
N GLY A 147 -27.87 0.54 10.52
CA GLY A 147 -28.74 0.25 9.39
C GLY A 147 -28.34 -1.07 8.72
N ASP A 148 -29.27 -2.01 8.58
CA ASP A 148 -29.15 -3.24 7.76
C ASP A 148 -29.16 -2.92 6.24
N THR A 149 -28.71 -1.72 5.84
CA THR A 149 -28.74 -1.29 4.44
C THR A 149 -27.54 -1.83 3.68
N ASP A 150 -27.80 -2.31 2.47
CA ASP A 150 -26.76 -2.80 1.57
C ASP A 150 -25.77 -1.65 1.26
N PRO A 151 -24.45 -1.80 1.47
CA PRO A 151 -23.47 -0.74 1.20
C PRO A 151 -23.49 -0.23 -0.25
N LEU A 152 -23.95 -1.04 -1.21
CA LEU A 152 -24.12 -0.60 -2.59
C LEU A 152 -25.30 0.37 -2.74
N THR A 153 -26.33 0.23 -1.90
CA THR A 153 -27.45 1.18 -1.82
C THR A 153 -27.02 2.52 -1.23
N ASP A 154 -26.09 2.53 -0.27
CA ASP A 154 -25.53 3.78 0.26
C ASP A 154 -24.74 4.54 -0.81
N ILE A 155 -23.99 3.82 -1.65
CA ILE A 155 -23.28 4.42 -2.80
C ILE A 155 -24.27 4.94 -3.85
N GLU A 156 -25.32 4.17 -4.14
CA GLU A 156 -26.39 4.61 -5.02
C GLU A 156 -27.04 5.89 -4.49
N SER A 157 -27.28 5.97 -3.18
CA SER A 157 -27.84 7.15 -2.53
C SER A 157 -26.89 8.35 -2.57
N ALA A 158 -25.62 8.15 -2.25
CA ALA A 158 -24.62 9.22 -2.16
C ALA A 158 -24.20 9.78 -3.53
N TYR A 159 -24.16 8.93 -4.55
CA TYR A 159 -23.60 9.27 -5.86
C TYR A 159 -24.59 9.19 -7.02
N GLY A 160 -25.79 8.63 -6.82
CA GLY A 160 -26.74 8.36 -7.90
C GLY A 160 -26.26 7.28 -8.88
N ILE A 161 -25.26 6.49 -8.48
CA ILE A 161 -24.63 5.47 -9.32
C ILE A 161 -25.07 4.10 -8.80
N VAL A 162 -25.93 3.43 -9.57
CA VAL A 162 -26.30 2.03 -9.28
C VAL A 162 -25.11 1.15 -9.64
N ILE A 163 -24.50 0.52 -8.64
CA ILE A 163 -23.47 -0.51 -8.84
C ILE A 163 -24.12 -1.87 -8.66
N LYS A 164 -24.28 -2.61 -9.75
CA LYS A 164 -24.79 -3.99 -9.67
C LYS A 164 -23.65 -4.96 -9.37
N ARG A 165 -23.93 -5.97 -8.53
CA ARG A 165 -23.05 -7.14 -8.30
C ARG A 165 -22.97 -8.04 -9.55
N SER A 166 -22.37 -7.54 -10.62
CA SER A 166 -22.15 -8.27 -11.87
C SER A 166 -20.83 -9.05 -11.83
N PRO A 167 -20.58 -9.99 -12.76
CA PRO A 167 -19.25 -10.58 -12.92
C PRO A 167 -18.15 -9.52 -13.11
N GLY A 168 -18.46 -8.42 -13.80
CA GLY A 168 -17.55 -7.28 -13.99
C GLY A 168 -17.17 -6.61 -12.66
N PHE A 169 -18.11 -6.47 -11.72
CA PHE A 169 -17.84 -5.93 -10.39
C PHE A 169 -16.83 -6.78 -9.59
N TYR A 170 -17.02 -8.10 -9.56
CA TYR A 170 -16.09 -9.00 -8.85
C TYR A 170 -14.72 -9.08 -9.55
N LEU A 171 -14.70 -9.02 -10.88
CA LEU A 171 -13.46 -8.90 -11.64
C LEU A 171 -12.73 -7.60 -11.31
N PHE A 172 -13.45 -6.48 -11.19
CA PHE A 172 -12.88 -5.20 -10.78
C PHE A 172 -12.25 -5.29 -9.39
N ILE A 173 -12.92 -5.91 -8.41
CA ILE A 173 -12.34 -6.14 -7.07
C ILE A 173 -11.04 -6.95 -7.16
N ALA A 174 -11.01 -8.01 -7.97
CA ALA A 174 -9.80 -8.81 -8.16
C ALA A 174 -8.67 -7.98 -8.81
N LEU A 175 -8.97 -7.16 -9.81
CA LEU A 175 -7.99 -6.29 -10.46
C LEU A 175 -7.48 -5.18 -9.51
N MET A 176 -8.39 -4.60 -8.71
CA MET A 176 -8.05 -3.62 -7.66
C MET A 176 -7.04 -4.20 -6.67
N ALA A 177 -7.25 -5.44 -6.22
CA ALA A 177 -6.39 -6.07 -5.24
C ALA A 177 -5.05 -6.54 -5.83
N TYR A 178 -5.07 -7.35 -6.90
CA TYR A 178 -3.85 -8.03 -7.38
C TYR A 178 -3.02 -7.20 -8.35
N VAL A 179 -3.65 -6.37 -9.17
CA VAL A 179 -2.95 -5.63 -10.24
C VAL A 179 -2.68 -4.19 -9.81
N ILE A 180 -3.69 -3.52 -9.28
CA ILE A 180 -3.60 -2.11 -8.90
C ILE A 180 -2.80 -1.98 -7.62
N ALA A 181 -3.32 -2.44 -6.47
CA ALA A 181 -2.66 -2.29 -5.18
C ALA A 181 -1.38 -3.13 -5.11
N ALA A 182 -1.50 -4.46 -5.05
CA ALA A 182 -0.33 -5.34 -4.92
C ALA A 182 0.67 -5.18 -6.08
N GLY A 183 0.20 -5.09 -7.33
CA GLY A 183 1.08 -4.98 -8.48
C GLY A 183 1.95 -3.72 -8.46
N THR A 184 1.37 -2.55 -8.18
CA THR A 184 2.13 -1.28 -8.16
C THR A 184 3.03 -1.19 -6.93
N GLU A 185 2.54 -1.60 -5.77
CA GLU A 185 3.28 -1.50 -4.52
C GLU A 185 4.45 -2.49 -4.43
N GLU A 186 4.25 -3.74 -4.83
CA GLU A 186 5.34 -4.74 -4.81
C GLU A 186 6.41 -4.38 -5.85
N SER A 187 6.02 -3.73 -6.95
CA SER A 187 6.96 -3.14 -7.90
C SER A 187 7.79 -2.03 -7.27
N LEU A 188 7.19 -1.12 -6.49
CA LEU A 188 7.94 -0.09 -5.74
C LEU A 188 8.99 -0.73 -4.82
N LYS A 189 8.61 -1.77 -4.07
CA LYS A 189 9.49 -2.50 -3.15
C LYS A 189 10.64 -3.20 -3.91
N TYR A 190 10.40 -3.66 -5.14
CA TYR A 190 11.43 -4.24 -6.02
C TYR A 190 12.41 -3.19 -6.56
N PHE A 191 11.91 -2.07 -7.07
CA PHE A 191 12.75 -1.07 -7.73
C PHE A 191 13.56 -0.21 -6.75
N THR A 192 13.04 0.00 -5.53
CA THR A 192 13.69 0.89 -4.55
C THR A 192 15.11 0.45 -4.19
N PRO A 193 15.38 -0.81 -3.78
CA PRO A 193 16.75 -1.27 -3.53
C PRO A 193 17.67 -1.16 -4.75
N LEU A 194 17.15 -1.35 -5.97
CA LEU A 194 17.94 -1.28 -7.21
C LEU A 194 18.35 0.16 -7.57
N ARG A 195 17.55 1.14 -7.15
CA ARG A 195 17.84 2.58 -7.35
C ARG A 195 19.09 3.03 -6.59
N PHE A 196 19.32 2.49 -5.39
CA PHE A 196 20.45 2.89 -4.57
C PHE A 196 21.72 2.12 -4.94
N GLN A 197 22.73 2.83 -5.45
CA GLN A 197 24.03 2.24 -5.79
C GLN A 197 24.69 1.56 -4.58
N ALA A 198 24.49 2.10 -3.38
CA ALA A 198 24.99 1.51 -2.14
C ALA A 198 24.48 0.07 -1.90
N CYS A 199 23.27 -0.28 -2.36
CA CYS A 199 22.78 -1.66 -2.30
C CYS A 199 23.60 -2.59 -3.20
N ARG A 200 23.91 -2.12 -4.42
CA ARG A 200 24.62 -2.91 -5.44
C ARG A 200 26.10 -3.12 -5.10
N ASN A 201 26.68 -2.19 -4.35
CA ASN A 201 28.09 -2.22 -3.95
C ASN A 201 28.30 -2.76 -2.52
N SER A 202 27.23 -3.12 -1.80
CA SER A 202 27.36 -3.66 -0.45
C SER A 202 27.87 -5.10 -0.49
N SER A 203 28.76 -5.44 0.44
CA SER A 203 29.22 -6.80 0.68
C SER A 203 28.23 -7.64 1.50
N SER A 204 27.22 -7.01 2.13
CA SER A 204 26.26 -7.71 2.98
C SER A 204 25.24 -8.48 2.14
N LYS A 205 25.04 -9.76 2.47
CA LYS A 205 24.05 -10.61 1.81
C LYS A 205 22.61 -10.19 2.10
N PHE A 206 22.40 -9.38 3.14
CA PHE A 206 21.08 -8.95 3.61
C PHE A 206 20.71 -7.55 3.13
N VAL A 207 21.56 -6.87 2.34
CA VAL A 207 21.32 -5.48 1.95
C VAL A 207 19.99 -5.29 1.22
N PHE A 208 19.66 -6.15 0.27
CA PHE A 208 18.40 -6.08 -0.48
C PHE A 208 17.19 -6.39 0.39
N LEU A 209 17.33 -7.32 1.35
CA LEU A 209 16.29 -7.63 2.32
C LEU A 209 15.95 -6.42 3.18
N VAL A 210 16.95 -5.84 3.83
CA VAL A 210 16.74 -4.69 4.73
C VAL A 210 16.20 -3.49 3.95
N CYS A 211 16.71 -3.22 2.75
CA CYS A 211 16.25 -2.09 1.94
C CYS A 211 14.80 -2.26 1.43
N ALA A 212 14.42 -3.47 1.01
CA ALA A 212 13.05 -3.75 0.57
C ALA A 212 12.04 -3.66 1.73
N VAL A 213 12.39 -4.23 2.89
CA VAL A 213 11.57 -4.12 4.12
C VAL A 213 11.47 -2.65 4.55
N SER A 214 12.57 -1.92 4.56
CA SER A 214 12.58 -0.50 4.92
C SER A 214 11.68 0.34 4.01
N CYS A 215 11.77 0.13 2.69
CA CYS A 215 10.85 0.75 1.72
C CYS A 215 9.39 0.39 1.99
N ALA A 216 9.09 -0.89 2.23
CA ALA A 216 7.73 -1.35 2.49
C ALA A 216 7.14 -0.72 3.75
N LEU A 217 7.94 -0.62 4.82
CA LEU A 217 7.54 0.01 6.08
C LEU A 217 7.30 1.51 5.92
N GLY A 218 8.16 2.20 5.18
CA GLY A 218 7.98 3.62 4.85
C GLY A 218 6.66 3.85 4.13
N PHE A 219 6.40 3.08 3.06
CA PHE A 219 5.15 3.13 2.30
C PHE A 219 3.93 2.87 3.20
N SER A 220 3.94 1.78 3.97
CA SER A 220 2.83 1.40 4.87
C SER A 220 2.51 2.44 5.93
N THR A 221 3.52 3.25 6.32
CA THR A 221 3.31 4.32 7.31
C THR A 221 2.42 5.41 6.73
N VAL A 222 2.71 5.89 5.51
CA VAL A 222 1.89 6.92 4.85
C VAL A 222 0.52 6.40 4.46
N GLU A 223 0.47 5.16 3.97
CA GLU A 223 -0.79 4.52 3.62
C GLU A 223 -1.72 4.44 4.84
N ASN A 224 -1.23 3.95 5.99
CA ASN A 224 -2.00 3.89 7.23
C ASN A 224 -2.41 5.26 7.78
N MET A 225 -1.55 6.27 7.64
CA MET A 225 -1.94 7.65 7.96
C MET A 225 -3.10 8.09 7.07
N GLY A 226 -3.06 7.77 5.78
CA GLY A 226 -4.14 8.03 4.82
C GLY A 226 -5.47 7.42 5.26
N TYR A 227 -5.49 6.15 5.69
CA TYR A 227 -6.73 5.50 6.17
C TYR A 227 -7.25 6.10 7.48
N ALA A 228 -6.38 6.29 8.47
CA ALA A 228 -6.81 6.76 9.78
C ALA A 228 -7.18 8.26 9.81
N MET A 229 -6.57 9.07 8.93
CA MET A 229 -6.83 10.51 8.85
C MET A 229 -7.83 10.89 7.76
N GLY A 230 -7.99 10.07 6.71
CA GLY A 230 -8.90 10.31 5.60
C GLY A 230 -10.39 10.19 5.97
N SER A 231 -10.71 9.49 7.05
CA SER A 231 -12.06 9.25 7.57
C SER A 231 -12.77 10.47 8.18
N ARG A 232 -12.24 11.68 7.96
CA ARG A 232 -12.72 12.96 8.53
C ARG A 232 -13.83 13.65 7.70
N GLY A 233 -14.61 12.90 6.90
CA GLY A 233 -15.56 13.44 5.92
C GLY A 233 -16.47 14.58 6.39
N GLU A 234 -16.94 15.39 5.43
CA GLU A 234 -17.59 16.71 5.61
C GLU A 234 -18.93 16.69 6.38
N GLU A 235 -19.53 15.53 6.62
CA GLU A 235 -20.73 15.36 7.46
C GLU A 235 -20.57 14.08 8.30
N GLY A 236 -20.32 14.24 9.61
CA GLY A 236 -20.11 13.11 10.53
C GLY A 236 -18.64 12.69 10.64
N GLN A 237 -17.85 13.47 11.39
CA GLN A 237 -16.48 13.08 11.71
C GLN A 237 -16.47 11.71 12.41
N ALA A 238 -15.74 10.74 11.84
CA ALA A 238 -15.46 9.50 12.54
C ALA A 238 -14.86 9.83 13.92
N SER A 239 -15.44 9.24 14.96
CA SER A 239 -14.98 9.46 16.33
C SER A 239 -13.50 9.16 16.47
N LEU A 240 -12.81 9.86 17.37
CA LEU A 240 -11.39 9.59 17.64
C LEU A 240 -11.14 8.12 17.97
N SER A 241 -12.08 7.46 18.68
CA SER A 241 -12.02 6.03 18.97
C SER A 241 -12.07 5.15 17.73
N ALA A 242 -12.93 5.45 16.75
CA ALA A 242 -12.98 4.70 15.48
C ALA A 242 -11.68 4.87 14.69
N ARG A 243 -11.16 6.10 14.63
CA ARG A 243 -9.88 6.41 13.95
C ARG A 243 -8.69 5.77 14.64
N ALA A 244 -8.67 5.76 15.97
CA ALA A 244 -7.69 5.04 16.77
C ALA A 244 -7.76 3.53 16.50
N TYR A 245 -8.96 2.95 16.52
CA TYR A 245 -9.13 1.53 16.18
C TYR A 245 -8.57 1.21 14.78
N THR A 246 -8.87 2.02 13.76
CA THR A 246 -8.29 1.85 12.43
C THR A 246 -6.76 1.97 12.45
N ALA A 247 -6.20 2.99 13.11
CA ALA A 247 -4.76 3.19 13.19
C ALA A 247 -4.05 1.99 13.85
N TYR A 248 -4.53 1.54 15.01
CA TYR A 248 -3.89 0.47 15.78
C TYR A 248 -4.15 -0.93 15.20
N SER A 249 -5.31 -1.20 14.62
CA SER A 249 -5.55 -2.48 13.93
C SER A 249 -4.66 -2.62 12.69
N ARG A 250 -4.53 -1.56 11.89
CA ARG A 250 -3.64 -1.52 10.73
C ARG A 250 -2.16 -1.55 11.12
N ALA A 251 -1.79 -0.93 12.25
CA ALA A 251 -0.45 -1.01 12.83
C ALA A 251 0.00 -2.45 13.07
N VAL A 252 -0.90 -3.30 13.55
CA VAL A 252 -0.60 -4.72 13.83
C VAL A 252 -0.67 -5.54 12.54
N VAL A 253 -1.70 -5.35 11.73
CA VAL A 253 -2.00 -6.27 10.63
C VAL A 253 -1.38 -5.79 9.31
N ALA A 254 -1.70 -4.58 8.85
CA ALA A 254 -1.25 -4.06 7.56
C ALA A 254 0.25 -3.77 7.53
N ILE A 255 0.82 -3.11 8.55
CA ILE A 255 2.27 -2.84 8.57
C ILE A 255 3.07 -4.14 8.59
N THR A 256 2.62 -5.14 9.36
CA THR A 256 3.24 -6.48 9.37
C THR A 256 3.13 -7.13 7.99
N ALA A 257 1.98 -7.03 7.32
CA ALA A 257 1.80 -7.52 5.95
C ALA A 257 2.81 -6.90 4.98
N HIS A 258 2.96 -5.58 4.98
CA HIS A 258 3.96 -4.91 4.15
C HIS A 258 5.39 -5.31 4.53
N GLY A 259 5.70 -5.48 5.81
CA GLY A 259 7.00 -5.98 6.26
C GLY A 259 7.31 -7.37 5.70
N VAL A 260 6.34 -8.30 5.74
CA VAL A 260 6.46 -9.64 5.16
C VAL A 260 6.65 -9.55 3.63
N CYS A 261 5.85 -8.74 2.96
CA CYS A 261 5.93 -8.53 1.51
C CYS A 261 7.29 -7.95 1.07
N GLY A 262 7.77 -6.91 1.77
CA GLY A 262 9.11 -6.36 1.59
C GLY A 262 10.20 -7.41 1.83
N GLY A 263 10.00 -8.30 2.81
CA GLY A 263 10.88 -9.44 3.06
C GLY A 263 10.94 -10.44 1.90
N LEU A 264 9.78 -10.79 1.34
CA LEU A 264 9.66 -11.70 0.19
C LEU A 264 10.38 -11.15 -1.05
N VAL A 265 10.10 -9.89 -1.40
CA VAL A 265 10.78 -9.19 -2.50
C VAL A 265 12.28 -9.11 -2.25
N GLY A 266 12.66 -8.75 -1.02
CA GLY A 266 14.05 -8.64 -0.59
C GLY A 266 14.85 -9.94 -0.73
N VAL A 267 14.28 -11.09 -0.36
CA VAL A 267 14.92 -12.40 -0.58
C VAL A 267 15.07 -12.73 -2.05
N GLY A 268 14.06 -12.45 -2.87
CA GLY A 268 14.16 -12.68 -4.31
C GLY A 268 15.29 -11.85 -4.93
N LEU A 269 15.42 -10.59 -4.51
CA LEU A 269 16.52 -9.70 -4.90
C LEU A 269 17.88 -10.21 -4.41
N THR A 270 18.00 -10.66 -3.15
CA THR A 270 19.24 -11.28 -2.63
C THR A 270 19.62 -12.52 -3.43
N LYS A 271 18.66 -13.43 -3.71
CA LYS A 271 18.92 -14.62 -4.52
C LYS A 271 19.46 -14.27 -5.90
N LYS A 272 18.92 -13.21 -6.53
CA LYS A 272 19.36 -12.74 -7.84
C LYS A 272 20.73 -12.06 -7.80
N HIS A 273 20.87 -11.02 -6.97
CA HIS A 273 22.00 -10.10 -7.05
C HIS A 273 23.19 -10.48 -6.17
N VAL A 274 22.97 -11.26 -5.11
CA VAL A 274 24.04 -11.70 -4.20
C VAL A 274 24.42 -13.15 -4.48
N LEU A 275 23.43 -14.03 -4.71
CA LEU A 275 23.66 -15.47 -4.90
C LEU A 275 23.72 -15.88 -6.38
N GLY A 276 23.63 -14.93 -7.31
CA GLY A 276 23.77 -15.18 -8.75
C GLY A 276 22.69 -16.06 -9.37
N LYS A 277 21.53 -16.22 -8.73
CA LYS A 277 20.42 -17.01 -9.31
C LYS A 277 19.79 -16.23 -10.47
N SER A 278 19.42 -16.93 -11.54
CA SER A 278 18.75 -16.37 -12.73
C SER A 278 17.26 -16.08 -12.51
N TRP A 279 16.91 -15.39 -11.42
CA TRP A 279 15.53 -15.06 -11.09
C TRP A 279 15.06 -13.82 -11.85
N GLY A 280 14.01 -13.98 -12.65
CA GLY A 280 13.32 -12.88 -13.35
C GLY A 280 12.41 -12.07 -12.42
N PHE A 281 11.98 -10.91 -12.91
CA PHE A 281 11.06 -10.01 -12.19
C PHE A 281 9.78 -10.72 -11.70
N PRO A 282 9.03 -11.48 -12.54
CA PRO A 282 7.81 -12.14 -12.09
C PRO A 282 8.05 -13.13 -10.95
N ARG A 283 9.17 -13.88 -10.99
CA ARG A 283 9.50 -14.87 -9.95
C ARG A 283 9.83 -14.23 -8.60
N ILE A 284 10.36 -13.01 -8.62
CA ILE A 284 10.68 -12.26 -7.40
C ILE A 284 9.42 -11.63 -6.81
N LEU A 285 8.57 -11.04 -7.64
CA LEU A 285 7.37 -10.34 -7.17
C LEU A 285 6.22 -11.28 -6.83
N LEU A 286 5.99 -12.35 -7.61
CA LEU A 286 4.78 -13.16 -7.54
C LEU A 286 4.42 -13.64 -6.13
N PRO A 287 5.36 -14.13 -5.28
CA PRO A 287 5.01 -14.53 -3.92
C PRO A 287 4.45 -13.37 -3.09
N SER A 288 5.07 -12.19 -3.20
CA SER A 288 4.63 -10.99 -2.49
C SER A 288 3.29 -10.47 -3.02
N LEU A 289 3.14 -10.45 -4.34
CA LEU A 289 1.92 -10.04 -5.02
C LEU A 289 0.74 -10.93 -4.64
N LEU A 290 0.95 -12.25 -4.52
CA LEU A 290 -0.11 -13.17 -4.09
C LEU A 290 -0.50 -12.93 -2.63
N VAL A 291 0.46 -12.75 -1.72
CA VAL A 291 0.18 -12.51 -0.30
C VAL A 291 -0.57 -11.20 -0.12
N HIS A 292 -0.05 -10.12 -0.71
CA HIS A 292 -0.63 -8.79 -0.61
C HIS A 292 -1.98 -8.71 -1.36
N GLY A 293 -2.05 -9.18 -2.60
CA GLY A 293 -3.28 -9.17 -3.37
C GLY A 293 -4.38 -10.03 -2.73
N THR A 294 -4.02 -11.16 -2.09
CA THR A 294 -5.01 -11.95 -1.31
C THR A 294 -5.51 -11.16 -0.11
N PHE A 295 -4.61 -10.46 0.59
CA PHE A 295 -4.94 -9.61 1.74
C PHE A 295 -5.93 -8.51 1.37
N ASP A 296 -5.73 -7.81 0.25
CA ASP A 296 -6.65 -6.76 -0.18
C ASP A 296 -7.94 -7.34 -0.76
N PHE A 297 -7.83 -8.41 -1.54
CA PHE A 297 -8.98 -9.04 -2.18
C PHE A 297 -9.99 -9.53 -1.14
N GLN A 298 -9.53 -10.19 -0.07
CA GLN A 298 -10.43 -10.63 0.99
C GLN A 298 -11.05 -9.45 1.73
N GLN A 299 -10.30 -8.37 2.00
CA GLN A 299 -10.86 -7.18 2.65
C GLN A 299 -11.98 -6.56 1.81
N LEU A 300 -11.73 -6.35 0.52
CA LEU A 300 -12.72 -5.80 -0.42
C LEU A 300 -13.92 -6.73 -0.61
N LEU A 301 -13.69 -8.04 -0.69
CA LEU A 301 -14.76 -9.01 -0.88
C LEU A 301 -15.66 -9.11 0.36
N ILE A 302 -15.08 -9.21 1.57
CA ILE A 302 -15.83 -9.23 2.83
C ILE A 302 -16.61 -7.93 2.98
N ALA A 303 -15.99 -6.80 2.66
CA ALA A 303 -16.65 -5.49 2.69
C ALA A 303 -17.95 -5.45 1.86
N VAL A 304 -18.03 -6.19 0.76
CA VAL A 304 -19.22 -6.16 -0.11
C VAL A 304 -20.22 -7.28 0.22
N LEU A 305 -19.75 -8.39 0.80
CA LEU A 305 -20.56 -9.58 1.07
C LEU A 305 -21.11 -9.65 2.51
N VAL A 306 -20.45 -8.98 3.46
CA VAL A 306 -20.80 -9.06 4.89
C VAL A 306 -21.23 -7.68 5.37
N TRP A 307 -22.54 -7.53 5.60
CA TRP A 307 -23.14 -6.25 6.02
C TRP A 307 -23.06 -6.01 7.52
N ASN A 308 -22.91 -7.08 8.32
CA ASN A 308 -22.72 -6.93 9.75
C ASN A 308 -21.26 -6.54 10.05
N VAL A 309 -21.07 -5.31 10.54
CA VAL A 309 -19.74 -4.73 10.81
C VAL A 309 -18.94 -5.54 11.83
N GLU A 310 -19.57 -6.13 12.84
CA GLU A 310 -18.88 -6.97 13.82
C GLU A 310 -18.33 -8.25 13.17
N VAL A 311 -19.18 -8.95 12.40
CA VAL A 311 -18.78 -10.15 11.64
C VAL A 311 -17.71 -9.79 10.61
N GLN A 312 -17.83 -8.65 9.91
CA GLN A 312 -16.82 -8.17 8.98
C GLN A 312 -15.47 -7.99 9.67
N ASN A 313 -15.44 -7.31 10.82
CA ASN A 313 -14.20 -7.11 11.58
C ASN A 313 -13.55 -8.43 12.01
N ILE A 314 -14.34 -9.38 12.50
CA ILE A 314 -13.85 -10.71 12.88
C ILE A 314 -13.27 -11.43 11.67
N CYS A 315 -14.01 -11.48 10.55
CA CYS A 315 -13.58 -12.12 9.32
C CYS A 315 -12.28 -11.52 8.80
N VAL A 316 -12.18 -10.19 8.74
CA VAL A 316 -10.98 -9.48 8.28
C VAL A 316 -9.78 -9.84 9.17
N VAL A 317 -9.92 -9.75 10.49
CA VAL A 317 -8.80 -10.06 11.42
C VAL A 317 -8.35 -11.51 11.30
N VAL A 318 -9.29 -12.46 11.31
CA VAL A 318 -8.97 -13.90 11.27
C VAL A 318 -8.35 -14.28 9.93
N LEU A 319 -8.96 -13.89 8.81
CA LEU A 319 -8.48 -14.28 7.48
C LEU A 319 -7.15 -13.60 7.14
N ASN A 320 -6.98 -12.32 7.49
CA ASN A 320 -5.68 -11.64 7.37
C ASN A 320 -4.60 -12.36 8.19
N SER A 321 -4.91 -12.76 9.42
CA SER A 321 -3.97 -13.49 10.27
C SER A 321 -3.57 -14.83 9.66
N ILE A 322 -4.52 -15.57 9.08
CA ILE A 322 -4.23 -16.83 8.38
C ILE A 322 -3.31 -16.61 7.18
N VAL A 323 -3.59 -15.59 6.34
CA VAL A 323 -2.73 -15.25 5.20
C VAL A 323 -1.32 -14.89 5.66
N LEU A 324 -1.19 -14.07 6.71
CA LEU A 324 0.11 -13.63 7.22
C LEU A 324 0.91 -14.76 7.88
N VAL A 325 0.26 -15.59 8.70
CA VAL A 325 0.92 -16.75 9.31
C VAL A 325 1.30 -17.76 8.23
N GLY A 326 0.39 -18.04 7.29
CA GLY A 326 0.64 -18.94 6.16
C GLY A 326 1.82 -18.47 5.30
N ALA A 327 1.86 -17.19 4.96
CA ALA A 327 2.97 -16.57 4.22
C ALA A 327 4.28 -16.64 4.99
N SER A 328 4.24 -16.32 6.29
CA SER A 328 5.41 -16.35 7.18
C SER A 328 5.96 -17.77 7.36
N VAL A 329 5.10 -18.77 7.55
CA VAL A 329 5.47 -20.18 7.65
C VAL A 329 6.00 -20.69 6.32
N TRP A 330 5.31 -20.41 5.21
CA TRP A 330 5.77 -20.77 3.88
C TRP A 330 7.16 -20.19 3.60
N TYR A 331 7.36 -18.91 3.95
CA TYR A 331 8.65 -18.25 3.86
C TYR A 331 9.70 -18.88 4.79
N ALA A 332 9.35 -19.23 6.03
CA ALA A 332 10.27 -19.90 6.94
C ALA A 332 10.66 -21.31 6.45
N VAL A 333 9.78 -22.01 5.77
CA VAL A 333 10.03 -23.38 5.27
C VAL A 333 10.77 -23.38 3.93
N LYS A 334 10.45 -22.44 3.02
CA LYS A 334 10.97 -22.44 1.63
C LYS A 334 11.94 -21.30 1.35
N GLY A 335 11.82 -20.19 2.07
CA GLY A 335 12.63 -18.98 1.92
C GLY A 335 13.92 -19.03 2.74
N LEU A 336 13.87 -19.55 3.98
CA LEU A 336 15.03 -19.72 4.86
C LEU A 336 15.95 -20.90 4.51
N ASP A 337 15.64 -21.67 3.47
CA ASP A 337 16.63 -22.51 2.76
C ASP A 337 17.68 -21.65 2.00
N LEU A 338 17.85 -20.39 2.45
CA LEU A 338 19.08 -19.62 2.48
C LEU A 338 20.06 -20.18 3.52
N THR A 339 20.12 -21.48 3.76
CA THR A 339 21.39 -22.12 4.12
C THR A 339 22.37 -21.70 3.02
N LEU A 340 23.20 -20.64 3.10
CA LEU A 340 24.08 -20.12 4.16
C LEU A 340 24.73 -21.20 5.04
N THR A 341 24.50 -22.49 4.77
CA THR A 341 25.57 -23.48 4.90
C THR A 341 26.66 -22.99 3.98
N THR A 342 27.55 -22.17 4.54
CA THR A 342 29.00 -22.31 4.47
C THR A 342 29.51 -23.11 3.28
N GLN A 343 29.07 -22.78 2.07
CA GLN A 343 29.94 -22.94 0.92
C GLN A 343 31.05 -21.96 1.23
N THR A 344 32.08 -22.49 1.89
CA THR A 344 33.41 -21.93 1.97
C THR A 344 33.65 -21.31 0.61
N PRO A 345 33.96 -19.99 0.54
CA PRO A 345 34.24 -19.36 -0.74
C PRO A 345 35.18 -20.29 -1.48
N HIS A 346 34.77 -20.75 -2.66
CA HIS A 346 35.62 -21.57 -3.50
C HIS A 346 36.95 -20.80 -3.60
N GLU A 347 37.99 -21.34 -2.97
CA GLU A 347 39.35 -20.78 -2.85
C GLU A 347 40.06 -20.61 -4.20
N GLY A 348 39.34 -20.60 -5.33
CA GLY A 348 39.90 -20.68 -6.66
C GLY A 348 39.24 -19.79 -7.71
N VAL A 349 38.35 -18.85 -7.35
CA VAL A 349 38.01 -17.79 -8.31
C VAL A 349 39.08 -16.70 -8.17
N GLU A 350 40.23 -16.94 -8.80
CA GLU A 350 41.17 -15.88 -9.17
C GLU A 350 40.34 -14.74 -9.74
N LEU A 351 40.36 -13.58 -9.06
CA LEU A 351 39.85 -12.35 -9.62
C LEU A 351 40.52 -12.21 -10.98
N ARG A 352 39.76 -12.35 -12.07
CA ARG A 352 40.24 -12.00 -13.40
C ARG A 352 40.79 -10.58 -13.34
N ASP A 353 42.10 -10.46 -13.51
CA ASP A 353 42.86 -9.21 -13.56
C ASP A 353 42.42 -8.28 -14.72
N ASP A 354 41.48 -8.73 -15.56
CA ASP A 354 40.97 -8.03 -16.74
C ASP A 354 40.34 -6.65 -16.42
N VAL A 355 39.92 -6.38 -15.19
CA VAL A 355 39.32 -5.07 -14.83
C VAL A 355 40.38 -4.00 -14.52
N ARG A 356 41.63 -4.37 -14.21
CA ARG A 356 42.71 -3.39 -13.98
C ARG A 356 43.29 -2.79 -15.26
N LEU A 357 43.14 -3.44 -16.41
CA LEU A 357 43.70 -2.97 -17.68
C LEU A 357 42.87 -1.88 -18.36
N LEU A 358 41.59 -1.70 -18.00
CA LEU A 358 40.74 -0.65 -18.59
C LEU A 358 40.84 0.71 -17.87
N GLY A 359 41.56 0.79 -16.74
CA GLY A 359 41.76 2.03 -15.99
C GLY A 359 43.09 2.74 -16.27
N GLN A 360 43.97 2.19 -17.12
CA GLN A 360 45.29 2.77 -17.42
C GLN A 360 45.41 3.36 -18.85
N GLN A 361 44.30 3.45 -19.59
CA GLN A 361 44.28 4.01 -20.95
C GLN A 361 43.34 5.22 -21.13
N ALA A 362 42.98 5.93 -20.06
CA ALA A 362 42.18 7.16 -20.13
C ALA A 362 42.90 8.32 -19.45
#